data_AF-A0A0B8PHV8-F1
#
_entry.id   AF-A0A0B8PHV8-F1
#
_cell.length_a   1.000
_cell.length_b   1.000
_cell.length_c   1.000
_cell.angle_alpha   90.00
_cell.angle_beta   90.00
_cell.angle_gamma   90.00
#
_symmetry.space_group_name_H-M   'P 1'
#
loop_
_entity.id
_entity.type
_entity.pdbx_description
1 polymer ?
#
loop_
_entity_poly.entity_id
_entity_poly.type
_entity_poly.pdbx_seq_one_letter_code
_entity_poly.pdbx_strand_id
1 'polypeptide(L)'
;MAPYSGKNTTVALARAVKHDNELIRLGAIEGSQGFEFSDRWQIIEPLLSDQVLAVRTEAAGGLVANWKQMSLPQKEALTPALNEYIQIQEFNLIEVLVVPT
;
A
#
# COMPACT_ATOMS: atom_id res chain seq x y z
N MET A 1 -8.19 -12.04 15.10
CA MET A 1 -9.17 -11.24 14.32
C MET A 1 -9.75 -12.12 13.23
N ALA A 2 -11.06 -12.09 12.99
CA ALA A 2 -11.68 -12.86 11.91
C ALA A 2 -11.19 -12.34 10.54
N PRO A 3 -11.06 -13.19 9.50
CA PRO A 3 -10.70 -12.71 8.18
C PRO A 3 -11.92 -11.99 7.60
N TYR A 4 -11.90 -10.66 7.64
CA TYR A 4 -12.96 -9.82 7.05
C TYR A 4 -12.84 -9.77 5.51
N SER A 5 -12.62 -10.90 4.83
CA SER A 5 -12.43 -10.98 3.37
C SER A 5 -13.73 -11.26 2.59
N GLY A 6 -14.89 -10.99 3.20
CA GLY A 6 -16.19 -11.20 2.55
C GLY A 6 -16.53 -10.16 1.48
N LYS A 7 -17.50 -10.47 0.61
CA LYS A 7 -17.97 -9.62 -0.50
C LYS A 7 -18.30 -8.18 -0.09
N ASN A 8 -18.91 -7.98 1.08
CA ASN A 8 -19.24 -6.65 1.57
C ASN A 8 -17.98 -5.82 1.89
N THR A 9 -16.94 -6.46 2.42
CA THR A 9 -15.66 -5.79 2.67
C THR A 9 -14.98 -5.41 1.36
N THR A 10 -14.95 -6.30 0.36
CA THR A 10 -14.38 -5.98 -0.95
C THR A 10 -15.07 -4.77 -1.58
N VAL A 11 -16.40 -4.70 -1.51
CA VAL A 11 -17.17 -3.55 -2.02
C VAL A 11 -16.88 -2.27 -1.23
N ALA A 12 -16.75 -2.36 0.10
CA ALA A 12 -16.41 -1.21 0.94
C ALA A 12 -15.01 -0.69 0.61
N LEU A 13 -14.03 -1.57 0.48
CA LEU A 13 -12.65 -1.22 0.12
C LEU A 13 -12.57 -0.63 -1.29
N ALA A 14 -13.27 -1.19 -2.27
CA ALA A 14 -13.31 -0.67 -3.63
C ALA A 14 -13.90 0.75 -3.72
N ARG A 15 -14.77 1.14 -2.78
CA ARG A 15 -15.24 2.53 -2.62
C ARG A 15 -14.22 3.38 -1.87
N ALA A 16 -13.64 2.84 -0.80
CA ALA A 16 -12.69 3.54 0.05
C ALA A 16 -11.44 4.00 -0.72
N VAL A 17 -10.90 3.17 -1.63
CA VAL A 17 -9.73 3.54 -2.46
C VAL A 17 -9.99 4.69 -3.43
N LYS A 18 -11.27 5.06 -3.67
CA LYS A 18 -11.67 6.19 -4.52
C LYS A 18 -12.17 7.38 -3.73
N HIS A 19 -12.07 7.35 -2.40
CA HIS A 19 -12.63 8.37 -1.53
C HIS A 19 -11.77 9.64 -1.54
N ASP A 20 -12.41 10.82 -1.47
CA ASP A 20 -11.72 12.11 -1.52
C ASP A 20 -10.75 12.31 -0.34
N ASN A 21 -11.17 11.90 0.86
CA ASN A 21 -10.35 11.90 2.06
C ASN A 21 -9.26 10.81 2.03
N GLU A 22 -8.00 11.24 2.11
CA GLU A 22 -6.79 10.42 2.10
C GLU A 22 -6.70 9.44 3.29
N LEU A 23 -7.22 9.80 4.47
CA LEU A 23 -7.24 8.91 5.64
C LEU A 23 -8.13 7.69 5.40
N ILE A 24 -9.20 7.84 4.60
CA ILE A 24 -10.04 6.70 4.22
C ILE A 24 -9.31 5.81 3.20
N ARG A 25 -8.50 6.39 2.31
CA ARG A 25 -7.67 5.60 1.38
C ARG A 25 -6.56 4.85 2.12
N LEU A 26 -5.91 5.48 3.11
CA LEU A 26 -4.97 4.82 4.02
C LEU A 26 -5.65 3.70 4.82
N GLY A 27 -6.86 3.96 5.35
CA GLY A 27 -7.66 2.94 6.01
C GLY A 27 -8.03 1.76 5.10
N ALA A 28 -8.16 1.97 3.79
CA ALA A 28 -8.38 0.89 2.83
C ALA A 28 -7.14 0.00 2.67
N ILE A 29 -5.93 0.57 2.68
CA ILE A 29 -4.66 -0.17 2.63
C ILE A 29 -4.52 -1.10 3.84
N GLU A 30 -4.79 -0.57 5.02
CA GLU A 30 -4.78 -1.33 6.28
C GLU A 30 -5.91 -2.37 6.32
N GLY A 31 -7.12 -1.97 5.95
CA GLY A 31 -8.30 -2.82 5.93
C GLY A 31 -8.20 -3.99 4.96
N SER A 32 -7.28 -3.95 3.99
CA SER A 32 -7.06 -5.04 3.04
C SER A 32 -6.04 -6.09 3.50
N GLN A 33 -5.40 -5.96 4.68
CA GLN A 33 -4.33 -6.87 5.12
C GLN A 33 -4.77 -8.34 5.22
N GLY A 34 -6.05 -8.59 5.43
CA GLY A 34 -6.62 -9.95 5.51
C GLY A 34 -6.92 -10.62 4.17
N PHE A 35 -6.62 -9.97 3.04
CA PHE A 35 -6.83 -10.53 1.70
C PHE A 35 -5.58 -11.23 1.18
N GLU A 36 -5.78 -12.31 0.42
CA GLU A 36 -4.72 -12.94 -0.35
C GLU A 36 -4.12 -11.95 -1.35
N PHE A 37 -2.85 -12.17 -1.73
CA PHE A 37 -2.09 -11.21 -2.54
C PHE A 37 -2.82 -10.81 -3.83
N SER A 38 -3.41 -11.77 -4.56
CA SER A 38 -4.10 -11.49 -5.83
C SER A 38 -5.28 -10.53 -5.64
N ASP A 39 -6.10 -10.77 -4.61
CA ASP A 39 -7.27 -9.93 -4.32
C ASP A 39 -6.81 -8.57 -3.76
N ARG A 40 -5.82 -8.59 -2.87
CA ARG A 40 -5.24 -7.37 -2.28
C ARG A 40 -4.63 -6.47 -3.35
N TRP A 41 -3.93 -7.05 -4.32
CA TRP A 41 -3.38 -6.34 -5.46
C TRP A 41 -4.49 -5.60 -6.22
N GLN A 42 -5.59 -6.28 -6.57
CA GLN A 42 -6.70 -5.66 -7.29
C GLN A 42 -7.36 -4.51 -6.52
N ILE A 43 -7.37 -4.56 -5.20
CA ILE A 43 -7.93 -3.51 -4.35
C ILE A 43 -6.99 -2.30 -4.28
N ILE A 44 -5.69 -2.52 -4.04
CA ILE A 44 -4.73 -1.46 -3.71
C ILE A 44 -4.04 -0.86 -4.95
N GLU A 45 -3.87 -1.61 -6.04
CA GLU A 45 -3.13 -1.16 -7.22
C GLU A 45 -3.46 0.27 -7.70
N PRO A 46 -4.73 0.73 -7.70
CA PRO A 46 -5.05 2.10 -8.09
C PRO A 46 -4.35 3.17 -7.24
N LEU A 47 -4.07 2.87 -5.96
CA LEU A 47 -3.43 3.78 -5.01
C LEU A 47 -1.92 3.94 -5.26
N LEU A 48 -1.29 3.09 -6.08
CA LEU A 48 0.12 3.25 -6.47
C LEU A 48 0.37 4.54 -7.26
N SER A 49 -0.69 5.14 -7.82
CA SER A 49 -0.66 6.40 -8.54
C SER A 49 -1.35 7.56 -7.81
N ASP A 50 -1.58 7.41 -6.49
CA ASP A 50 -2.28 8.43 -5.70
C ASP A 50 -1.53 9.76 -5.64
N GLN A 51 -2.28 10.87 -5.72
CA GLN A 51 -1.72 12.21 -5.62
C GLN A 51 -1.00 12.48 -4.28
N VAL A 52 -1.42 11.82 -3.20
CA VAL A 52 -0.85 11.97 -1.86
C VAL A 52 0.29 10.98 -1.66
N LEU A 53 1.48 11.50 -1.30
CA LEU A 53 2.70 10.70 -1.13
C LEU A 53 2.51 9.56 -0.14
N ALA A 54 1.97 9.86 1.04
CA ALA A 54 1.71 8.85 2.06
C ALA A 54 0.84 7.70 1.54
N VAL A 55 -0.20 7.99 0.75
CA VAL A 55 -1.11 6.95 0.24
C VAL A 55 -0.38 6.00 -0.70
N ARG A 56 0.37 6.52 -1.67
CA ARG A 56 1.08 5.67 -2.65
C ARG A 56 2.25 4.91 -2.02
N THR A 57 2.98 5.50 -1.07
CA THR A 57 4.09 4.80 -0.41
C THR A 57 3.61 3.72 0.56
N GLU A 58 2.50 3.95 1.27
CA GLU A 58 1.87 2.91 2.10
C GLU A 58 1.27 1.78 1.24
N ALA A 59 0.69 2.11 0.08
CA ALA A 59 0.24 1.10 -0.88
C ALA A 59 1.42 0.24 -1.36
N ALA A 60 2.55 0.87 -1.68
CA ALA A 60 3.75 0.15 -2.11
C ALA A 60 4.33 -0.72 -0.98
N GLY A 61 4.46 -0.18 0.23
CA GLY A 61 4.91 -0.91 1.42
C GLY A 61 3.99 -2.10 1.75
N GLY A 62 2.68 -1.94 1.59
CA GLY A 62 1.70 -3.00 1.79
C GLY A 62 1.76 -4.15 0.77
N LEU A 63 2.29 -3.91 -0.44
CA LEU A 63 2.39 -4.90 -1.52
C LEU A 63 3.78 -5.53 -1.67
N VAL A 64 4.85 -4.82 -1.32
CA VAL A 64 6.24 -5.26 -1.59
C VAL A 64 6.61 -6.58 -0.89
N ALA A 65 5.93 -6.95 0.20
CA ALA A 65 6.13 -8.24 0.88
C ALA A 65 5.93 -9.45 -0.06
N ASN A 66 5.13 -9.30 -1.12
CA ASN A 66 4.85 -10.34 -2.11
C ASN A 66 5.69 -10.21 -3.40
N TRP A 67 6.75 -9.39 -3.42
CA TRP A 67 7.56 -9.11 -4.62
C TRP A 67 7.99 -10.35 -5.41
N LYS A 68 8.37 -11.44 -4.71
CA LYS A 68 8.79 -12.70 -5.34
C LYS A 68 7.68 -13.37 -6.16
N GLN A 69 6.42 -13.14 -5.81
CA GLN A 69 5.24 -13.72 -6.45
C GLN A 69 4.70 -12.84 -7.59
N MET A 70 5.20 -11.60 -7.74
CA MET A 70 4.73 -10.65 -8.74
C MET A 70 5.19 -11.02 -10.14
N SER A 71 4.27 -10.87 -11.10
CA SER A 71 4.58 -10.80 -12.52
C SER A 71 5.41 -9.56 -12.87
N LEU A 72 6.03 -9.54 -14.05
CA LEU A 72 6.79 -8.38 -14.51
C LEU A 72 5.93 -7.09 -14.58
N PRO A 73 4.71 -7.09 -15.15
CA PRO A 73 3.87 -5.89 -15.16
C PRO A 73 3.53 -5.36 -13.76
N GLN A 74 3.35 -6.25 -12.78
CA GLN A 74 3.09 -5.83 -11.40
C GLN A 74 4.32 -5.18 -10.77
N LYS A 75 5.52 -5.71 -11.03
CA LYS A 75 6.76 -5.07 -10.56
C LYS A 75 6.94 -3.70 -11.18
N GLU A 76 6.68 -3.58 -12.48
CA GLU A 76 6.74 -2.30 -13.20
C GLU A 76 5.74 -1.29 -12.62
N ALA A 77 4.48 -1.69 -12.37
CA ALA A 77 3.46 -0.84 -11.76
C ALA A 77 3.81 -0.40 -10.34
N LEU A 78 4.44 -1.28 -9.55
CA LEU A 78 4.83 -1.00 -8.16
C LEU A 78 6.07 -0.10 -8.06
N THR A 79 6.99 -0.18 -9.02
CA THR A 79 8.33 0.41 -8.92
C THR A 79 8.34 1.92 -8.61
N PRO A 80 7.52 2.78 -9.25
CA PRO A 80 7.54 4.22 -8.97
C PRO A 80 7.27 4.55 -7.50
N ALA A 81 6.17 4.02 -6.94
CA ALA A 81 5.78 4.25 -5.55
C ALA A 81 6.71 3.53 -4.56
N LEU A 82 7.25 2.37 -4.95
CA LEU A 82 8.23 1.65 -4.13
C LEU A 82 9.56 2.42 -4.01
N ASN A 83 10.01 3.08 -5.08
CA ASN A 83 11.21 3.92 -5.02
C ASN A 83 11.01 5.10 -4.06
N GLU A 84 9.84 5.73 -4.06
CA GLU A 84 9.49 6.78 -3.09
C GLU A 84 9.44 6.24 -1.66
N TYR A 85 8.84 5.06 -1.45
CA TYR A 85 8.82 4.38 -0.16
C TYR A 85 10.25 4.11 0.36
N ILE A 86 11.14 3.58 -0.49
CA ILE A 86 12.54 3.31 -0.15
C ILE A 86 13.25 4.61 0.23
N GLN A 87 13.06 5.70 -0.52
CA GLN A 87 13.66 7.01 -0.18
C GLN A 87 13.23 7.51 1.20
N ILE A 88 11.95 7.34 1.57
CA ILE A 88 11.46 7.69 2.92
C ILE A 88 12.15 6.83 3.98
N GLN A 89 12.25 5.51 3.75
CA GLN A 89 12.91 4.61 4.69
C GLN A 89 14.40 4.94 4.85
N GLU A 90 15.10 5.25 3.76
CA GLU A 90 16.52 5.65 3.78
C GLU A 90 16.72 6.96 4.56
N PHE A 91 15.86 7.97 4.33
CA PHE A 91 15.90 9.22 5.09
C PHE A 91 15.70 8.99 6.59
N ASN A 92 14.70 8.20 6.97
CA ASN A 92 14.39 7.90 8.37
C ASN A 92 15.51 7.10 9.06
N LEU A 93 16.14 6.16 8.35
CA LEU A 93 17.29 5.41 8.88
C LEU A 93 18.47 6.32 9.17
N ILE A 94 18.73 7.32 8.32
CA ILE A 94 19.79 8.30 8.55
C ILE A 94 19.43 9.21 9.74
N GLU A 95 18.19 9.67 9.85
CA GLU A 95 17.75 10.52 10.97
C GLU A 95 17.85 9.78 12.32
N VAL A 96 17.42 8.52 12.39
CA VAL A 96 17.47 7.70 13.62
C VAL A 96 18.90 7.43 14.09
N LEU A 97 19.88 7.36 13.17
CA LEU A 97 21.29 7.14 13.52
C LEU A 97 22.03 8.42 13.98
N VAL A 98 21.41 9.60 13.86
CA VAL A 98 22.04 10.89 14.18
C VAL A 98 21.46 11.53 15.46
N VAL A 99 20.44 10.94 16.08
CA VAL A 99 19.94 11.38 17.41
C VAL A 99 20.78 10.73 18.52
N PRO A 100 21.65 11.47 19.24
CA PRO A 100 22.37 10.92 20.37
C PRO A 100 21.41 10.74 21.55
N THR A 101 21.36 9.52 22.08
CA THR A 101 20.77 9.20 23.40
C THR A 101 21.58 9.78 24.54
#